data_AF-T0U0P0-F1
#
_entry.id   AF-T0U0P0-F1
#
_cell.length_a   1.000
_cell.length_b   1.000
_cell.length_c   1.000
_cell.angle_alpha   90.00
_cell.angle_beta   90.00
_cell.angle_gamma   90.00
#
_symmetry.space_group_name_H-M   'P 1'
#
loop_
_entity.id
_entity.type
_entity.pdbx_description
1 polymer ?
#
loop_
_entity_poly.entity_id
_entity_poly.type
_entity_poly.pdbx_seq_one_letter_code
_entity_poly.pdbx_strand_id
1 'polypeptide(L)'
;MEIFLTSISGILVILGMILVGFVMGEKGWFDDKSRGLIAKLVTQIALPCYMLYTITQRFTAADLLKMLPDLRFPALSMVILLGIATAVARIFAVKKDRRGLFISMFLIPIRFSWGFPSIRPFLEMLVFPMF
;
A
#
# COMPACT_ATOMS: atom_id res chain seq x y z
N MET A 1 21.85 14.27 -17.34
CA MET A 1 21.55 13.08 -18.16
C MET A 1 21.66 11.78 -17.35
N GLU A 2 22.50 11.72 -16.30
CA GLU A 2 22.64 10.50 -15.48
C GLU A 2 21.42 10.17 -14.61
N ILE A 3 20.77 11.17 -14.00
CA ILE A 3 19.60 10.96 -13.12
C ILE A 3 18.44 10.27 -13.87
N PHE A 4 18.28 10.55 -15.17
CA PHE A 4 17.27 9.92 -16.01
C PHE A 4 17.58 8.44 -16.27
N LEU A 5 18.84 8.10 -16.56
CA LEU A 5 19.29 6.72 -16.74
C LEU A 5 19.23 5.92 -15.44
N THR A 6 19.58 6.53 -14.30
CA THR A 6 19.45 5.92 -12.97
C THR A 6 17.99 5.63 -12.62
N SER A 7 17.08 6.54 -12.97
CA SER A 7 15.64 6.35 -12.74
C SER A 7 15.08 5.21 -13.60
N ILE A 8 15.47 5.14 -14.88
CA ILE A 8 15.07 4.06 -15.78
C ILE A 8 15.65 2.72 -15.33
N SER A 9 16.92 2.69 -14.90
CA SER A 9 17.57 1.50 -14.37
C SER A 9 16.84 0.97 -13.14
N GLY A 10 16.47 1.85 -12.19
CA GLY A 10 15.69 1.46 -11.02
C GLY A 10 14.33 0.82 -11.39
N ILE A 11 13.63 1.39 -12.37
CA ILE A 11 12.37 0.83 -12.87
C ILE A 11 12.60 -0.54 -13.54
N LEU A 12 13.63 -0.68 -14.36
CA LEU A 12 13.98 -1.95 -15.01
C LEU A 12 14.33 -3.04 -13.99
N VAL A 13 15.02 -2.70 -12.91
CA VAL A 13 15.34 -3.64 -11.82
C VAL A 13 14.06 -4.13 -11.13
N ILE A 14 13.14 -3.22 -10.77
CA ILE A 14 11.87 -3.59 -10.15
C ILE A 14 11.04 -4.47 -11.09
N LEU A 15 10.97 -4.12 -12.37
CA LEU A 15 10.28 -4.92 -13.38
C LEU A 15 10.90 -6.31 -13.51
N GLY A 16 12.23 -6.41 -13.52
CA GLY A 16 12.94 -7.69 -13.53
C GLY A 16 12.61 -8.55 -12.32
N MET A 17 12.58 -7.97 -11.11
CA MET A 17 12.20 -8.69 -9.89
C MET A 17 10.77 -9.23 -9.95
N ILE A 18 9.82 -8.43 -10.45
CA ILE A 18 8.42 -8.86 -10.62
C ILE A 18 8.33 -10.02 -11.62
N LEU A 19 9.06 -9.92 -12.75
CA LEU A 19 9.06 -10.94 -13.81
C LEU A 19 9.63 -12.26 -13.30
N VAL A 20 10.72 -12.23 -12.53
CA VAL A 20 11.28 -13.42 -11.87
C VAL A 20 10.28 -14.03 -10.89
N GLY A 21 9.60 -13.21 -10.09
CA GLY A 21 8.55 -13.68 -9.18
C GLY A 21 7.39 -14.35 -9.92
N PHE A 22 6.99 -13.81 -11.07
CA PHE A 22 5.94 -14.39 -11.92
C PHE A 22 6.37 -15.73 -12.52
N VAL A 23 7.58 -15.81 -13.08
CA VAL A 23 8.11 -17.06 -13.68
C VAL A 23 8.30 -18.16 -12.63
N MET A 24 8.74 -17.81 -11.41
CA MET A 24 8.80 -18.79 -10.31
C MET A 24 7.41 -19.25 -9.87
N GLY A 25 6.42 -18.36 -9.93
CA GLY A 25 5.02 -18.70 -9.75
C GLY A 25 4.54 -19.74 -10.76
N GLU A 26 4.71 -19.49 -12.06
CA GLU A 26 4.27 -20.41 -13.12
C GLU A 26 5.03 -21.75 -13.16
N LYS A 27 6.32 -21.76 -12.81
CA LYS A 27 7.12 -23.00 -12.71
C LYS A 27 6.71 -23.93 -11.56
N GLY A 28 5.69 -23.59 -10.78
CA GLY A 28 5.16 -24.42 -9.70
C GLY A 28 6.05 -24.48 -8.46
N TRP A 29 7.07 -23.61 -8.36
CA TRP A 29 7.87 -23.48 -7.13
C TRP A 29 7.03 -22.99 -5.95
N PHE A 30 5.99 -22.21 -6.24
CA PHE A 30 5.02 -21.74 -5.27
C PHE A 30 3.64 -22.30 -5.62
N ASP A 31 3.23 -23.37 -4.95
CA ASP A 31 1.84 -23.83 -4.96
C ASP A 31 0.89 -22.76 -4.37
N ASP A 32 -0.40 -22.78 -4.70
CA ASP A 32 -1.36 -21.74 -4.32
C ASP A 32 -1.45 -21.56 -2.79
N LYS A 33 -1.29 -22.64 -2.03
CA LYS A 33 -1.19 -22.59 -0.56
C LYS A 33 0.07 -21.85 -0.09
N SER A 34 1.21 -22.13 -0.69
CA SER A 34 2.49 -21.48 -0.36
C SER A 34 2.49 -20.00 -0.72
N ARG A 35 1.89 -19.62 -1.87
CA ARG A 35 1.69 -18.22 -2.25
C ARG A 35 0.87 -17.46 -1.20
N GLY A 36 -0.23 -18.05 -0.73
CA GLY A 36 -1.07 -17.47 0.32
C GLY A 36 -0.34 -17.32 1.66
N LEU A 37 0.48 -18.30 2.04
CA LEU A 37 1.27 -18.24 3.27
C LEU A 37 2.37 -17.17 3.20
N ILE A 38 3.10 -17.08 2.08
CA ILE A 38 4.12 -16.05 1.87
C ILE A 38 3.47 -14.67 1.88
N ALA A 39 2.34 -14.50 1.20
CA ALA A 39 1.58 -13.25 1.18
C ALA A 39 1.18 -12.80 2.59
N LYS A 40 0.65 -13.73 3.42
CA LYS A 40 0.31 -13.45 4.82
C LYS A 40 1.54 -13.15 5.68
N LEU A 41 2.62 -13.89 5.52
CA LEU A 41 3.85 -13.67 6.28
C LEU A 41 4.43 -12.29 5.97
N VAL A 42 4.42 -11.89 4.70
CA VAL A 42 4.88 -10.57 4.28
C VAL A 42 3.98 -9.48 4.85
N THR A 43 2.66 -9.59 4.74
CA THR A 43 1.76 -8.52 5.19
C THR A 43 1.60 -8.43 6.70
N GLN A 44 1.53 -9.56 7.40
CA GLN A 44 1.25 -9.61 8.83
C GLN A 44 2.50 -9.50 9.69
N ILE A 45 3.65 -9.99 9.20
CA ILE A 45 4.88 -10.06 10.00
C ILE A 45 5.96 -9.16 9.40
N ALA A 46 6.31 -9.37 8.12
CA ALA A 46 7.43 -8.66 7.53
C ALA A 46 7.19 -7.15 7.44
N LEU A 47 5.98 -6.70 7.07
CA LEU A 47 5.65 -5.28 6.99
C LEU A 47 5.76 -4.57 8.36
N PRO A 48 5.09 -5.04 9.45
CA PRO A 48 5.27 -4.43 10.78
C PRO A 48 6.71 -4.50 11.28
N CYS A 49 7.40 -5.63 11.09
CA CYS A 49 8.81 -5.77 11.48
C CYS A 49 9.71 -4.80 10.71
N TYR A 50 9.47 -4.59 9.42
CA TYR A 50 10.21 -3.63 8.61
C TYR A 50 9.99 -2.19 9.09
N MET A 51 8.76 -1.84 9.49
CA MET A 51 8.48 -0.53 10.07
C MET A 51 9.25 -0.34 11.39
N LEU A 52 9.22 -1.32 12.29
CA LEU A 52 9.97 -1.27 13.56
C LEU A 52 11.48 -1.19 13.35
N TYR A 53 12.02 -1.98 12.42
CA TYR A 53 13.42 -1.93 12.04
C TYR A 53 13.80 -0.55 11.50
N THR A 54 12.96 0.02 10.65
CA THR A 54 13.18 1.36 10.09
C THR A 54 13.19 2.40 11.19
N ILE A 55 12.25 2.36 12.14
CA ILE A 55 12.22 3.30 13.28
C ILE A 55 13.49 3.19 14.12
N THR A 56 13.90 1.98 14.48
CA THR A 56 15.04 1.77 15.38
C THR A 56 16.40 2.04 14.75
N GLN A 57 16.55 1.86 13.43
CA GLN A 57 17.83 2.05 12.72
C GLN A 57 17.97 3.38 12.00
N ARG A 58 16.86 3.98 11.53
CA ARG A 58 16.88 5.22 10.73
C ARG A 58 16.52 6.47 11.53
N PHE A 59 15.97 6.34 12.74
CA PHE A 59 15.52 7.48 13.53
C PHE A 59 16.17 7.52 14.91
N THR A 60 16.96 8.56 15.17
CA THR A 60 17.37 8.94 16.54
C THR A 60 16.17 9.62 17.23
N ALA A 61 16.07 9.58 18.57
CA ALA A 61 14.98 10.23 19.31
C ALA A 61 14.78 11.71 18.95
N ALA A 62 15.87 12.43 18.63
CA ALA A 62 15.84 13.81 18.17
C ALA A 62 15.28 13.97 16.74
N ASP A 63 15.52 13.02 15.85
CA ASP A 63 14.98 13.03 14.47
C ASP A 63 13.49 12.66 14.47
N LEU A 64 13.06 11.79 15.39
CA LEU A 64 11.65 11.46 15.56
C LEU A 64 10.83 12.69 16.01
N LEU A 65 11.37 13.48 16.94
CA LEU A 65 10.77 14.75 17.38
C LEU A 65 10.72 15.80 16.25
N LYS A 66 11.70 15.82 15.36
CA LYS A 66 11.71 16.69 14.18
C LYS A 66 10.75 16.24 13.07
N MET A 67 10.52 14.93 12.94
CA MET A 67 9.55 14.34 11.99
C MET A 67 8.11 14.47 12.47
N LEU A 68 7.89 14.59 13.78
CA LEU A 68 6.56 14.76 14.39
C LEU A 68 5.77 15.95 13.81
N PRO A 69 6.33 17.16 13.65
CA PRO A 69 5.63 18.25 12.98
C PRO A 69 5.42 18.01 11.48
N ASP A 70 6.22 17.19 10.80
CA ASP A 70 6.01 16.87 9.38
C ASP A 70 4.85 15.90 9.15
N LEU A 71 4.43 15.16 10.19
CA LEU A 71 3.22 14.33 10.15
C LEU A 71 1.93 15.12 9.90
N ARG A 72 1.96 16.45 10.14
CA ARG A 72 0.84 17.35 9.80
C ARG A 72 0.53 17.34 8.31
N PHE A 73 1.52 17.12 7.43
CA PHE A 73 1.30 17.14 5.99
C PHE A 73 0.47 15.93 5.53
N PRO A 74 0.82 14.67 5.89
CA PRO A 74 -0.05 13.51 5.68
C PRO A 74 -1.43 13.67 6.32
N ALA A 75 -1.50 14.14 7.57
CA ALA A 75 -2.77 14.29 8.28
C ALA A 75 -3.70 15.30 7.58
N LEU A 76 -3.17 16.45 7.17
CA LEU A 76 -3.94 17.48 6.47
C LEU A 76 -4.35 17.04 5.07
N SER A 77 -3.48 16.29 4.37
CA SER A 77 -3.82 15.65 3.10
C SER A 77 -4.98 14.65 3.26
N MET A 78 -4.96 13.79 4.28
CA MET A 78 -6.06 12.85 4.55
C MET A 78 -7.39 13.56 4.83
N VAL A 79 -7.36 14.67 5.59
CA VAL A 79 -8.56 15.48 5.86
C VAL A 79 -9.13 16.11 4.57
N ILE A 80 -8.26 16.63 3.71
CA ILE A 80 -8.68 17.19 2.41
C ILE A 80 -9.27 16.08 1.53
N LEU A 81 -8.61 14.92 1.42
CA LEU A 81 -9.12 13.79 0.64
C LEU A 81 -10.44 13.26 1.20
N LEU A 82 -10.63 13.23 2.52
CA LEU A 82 -11.91 12.92 3.17
C LEU A 82 -13.02 13.88 2.73
N GLY A 83 -12.73 15.18 2.73
CA GLY A 83 -13.67 16.20 2.30
C GLY A 83 -14.09 16.00 0.83
N ILE A 84 -13.11 15.79 -0.05
CA ILE A 84 -13.34 15.54 -1.48
C ILE A 84 -14.12 14.23 -1.69
N ALA A 85 -13.69 13.13 -1.07
CA ALA A 85 -14.34 11.83 -1.19
C ALA A 85 -15.80 11.88 -0.72
N THR A 86 -16.09 12.63 0.35
CA THR A 86 -17.45 12.82 0.87
C THR A 86 -18.31 13.67 -0.07
N ALA A 87 -17.74 14.74 -0.63
CA ALA A 87 -18.43 15.58 -1.63
C ALA A 87 -18.78 14.77 -2.88
N VAL A 88 -17.83 14.01 -3.42
CA VAL A 88 -18.02 13.14 -4.59
C VAL A 88 -19.06 12.05 -4.29
N ALA A 89 -18.97 11.39 -3.13
CA ALA A 89 -19.95 10.37 -2.72
C ALA A 89 -21.38 10.92 -2.60
N ARG A 90 -21.52 12.20 -2.23
CA ARG A 90 -22.81 12.90 -2.14
C ARG A 90 -23.34 13.29 -3.51
N ILE A 91 -22.49 13.80 -4.41
CA ILE A 91 -22.85 14.15 -5.79
C ILE A 91 -23.32 12.91 -6.56
N PHE A 92 -22.61 11.79 -6.44
CA PHE A 92 -22.93 10.54 -7.14
C PHE A 92 -23.98 9.67 -6.43
N ALA A 93 -24.63 10.17 -5.36
CA ALA A 93 -25.65 9.45 -4.60
C ALA A 93 -25.26 8.00 -4.22
N VAL A 94 -23.99 7.78 -3.83
CA VAL A 94 -23.48 6.45 -3.50
C VAL A 94 -24.30 5.86 -2.34
N LYS A 95 -24.79 4.63 -2.52
CA LYS A 95 -25.56 3.89 -1.50
C LYS A 95 -24.80 3.88 -0.16
N LYS A 96 -25.50 4.18 0.95
CA LYS A 96 -24.90 4.33 2.30
C LYS A 96 -24.01 3.14 2.70
N ASP A 97 -24.40 1.94 2.25
CA ASP A 97 -23.71 0.67 2.52
C ASP A 97 -22.29 0.57 1.91
N ARG A 98 -21.98 1.37 0.87
CA ARG A 98 -20.68 1.36 0.18
C ARG A 98 -19.88 2.64 0.34
N ARG A 99 -20.38 3.61 1.11
CA ARG A 99 -19.71 4.91 1.31
C ARG A 99 -18.39 4.76 2.05
N GLY A 100 -18.33 3.89 3.06
CA GLY A 100 -17.08 3.63 3.80
C GLY A 100 -15.98 3.06 2.90
N LEU A 101 -16.33 2.07 2.08
CA LEU A 101 -15.41 1.49 1.09
C LEU A 101 -14.93 2.54 0.07
N PHE A 102 -15.86 3.35 -0.48
CA PHE A 102 -15.52 4.41 -1.42
C PHE A 102 -14.56 5.44 -0.81
N ILE A 103 -14.81 5.88 0.42
CA ILE A 103 -13.95 6.84 1.12
C ILE A 103 -12.58 6.25 1.43
N SER A 104 -12.51 4.98 1.87
CA SER A 104 -11.24 4.29 2.15
C SER A 104 -10.35 4.15 0.90
N MET A 105 -10.94 3.99 -0.29
CA MET A 105 -10.22 3.94 -1.56
C MET A 105 -9.54 5.27 -1.93
N PHE A 106 -10.04 6.41 -1.44
CA PHE A 106 -9.37 7.71 -1.61
C PHE A 106 -8.29 7.92 -0.55
N LEU A 107 -8.49 7.44 0.67
CA LEU A 107 -7.56 7.65 1.79
C LEU A 107 -6.31 6.80 1.71
N ILE A 108 -6.44 5.57 1.20
CA ILE A 108 -5.32 4.66 1.02
C ILE A 108 -4.97 4.70 -0.46
N PRO A 109 -3.84 5.31 -0.87
CA PRO A 109 -3.40 5.31 -2.26
C PRO A 109 -2.83 3.93 -2.64
N ILE A 110 -3.66 2.89 -2.58
CA ILE A 110 -3.42 1.62 -3.25
C ILE A 110 -3.83 1.80 -4.71
N ARG A 111 -2.84 1.86 -5.58
CA ARG A 111 -2.98 2.16 -7.02
C ARG A 111 -3.65 1.03 -7.83
N PHE A 112 -4.59 0.30 -7.24
CA PHE A 112 -5.16 -0.92 -7.80
C PHE A 112 -6.68 -1.04 -7.60
N SER A 113 -7.39 0.08 -7.60
CA SER A 113 -8.86 0.10 -7.51
C SER A 113 -9.53 -0.02 -8.89
N TRP A 114 -9.09 -0.97 -9.72
CA TRP A 114 -9.73 -1.32 -10.99
C TRP A 114 -9.84 -2.86 -11.10
N GLY A 115 -11.05 -3.37 -10.84
CA GLY A 115 -11.63 -4.48 -11.58
C GLY A 115 -11.21 -5.93 -11.31
N PHE A 116 -10.09 -6.25 -10.66
CA PHE A 116 -9.65 -7.66 -10.56
C PHE A 116 -10.22 -8.41 -9.33
N PRO A 117 -11.04 -9.47 -9.50
CA PRO A 117 -11.64 -10.22 -8.40
C PRO A 117 -10.63 -11.00 -7.53
N SER A 118 -9.47 -11.37 -8.10
CA SER A 118 -8.47 -12.20 -7.40
C SER A 118 -7.71 -11.49 -6.27
N ILE A 119 -7.77 -10.16 -6.18
CA ILE A 119 -6.95 -9.38 -5.23
C ILE A 119 -7.80 -8.79 -4.10
N ARG A 120 -9.14 -8.91 -4.18
CA ARG A 120 -10.06 -8.57 -3.10
C ARG A 120 -9.69 -9.15 -1.73
N PRO A 121 -9.36 -10.45 -1.57
CA PRO A 121 -9.03 -10.99 -0.25
C PRO A 121 -7.73 -10.41 0.33
N PHE A 122 -6.78 -10.01 -0.53
CA PHE A 122 -5.52 -9.40 -0.12
C PHE A 122 -5.71 -7.93 0.30
N LEU A 123 -6.60 -7.21 -0.39
CA LEU A 123 -7.00 -5.85 -0.02
C LEU A 123 -7.87 -5.82 1.25
N GLU A 124 -8.81 -6.75 1.39
CA GLU A 124 -9.58 -6.91 2.61
C GLU A 124 -8.64 -7.25 3.79
N MET A 125 -7.62 -8.10 3.60
CA MET A 125 -6.60 -8.37 4.62
C MET A 125 -5.70 -7.18 4.98
N LEU A 126 -5.59 -6.16 4.12
CA LEU A 126 -4.75 -4.98 4.37
C LEU A 126 -5.57 -3.82 4.94
N VAL A 127 -6.86 -3.74 4.61
CA VAL A 127 -7.81 -2.73 5.10
C VAL A 127 -8.48 -3.13 6.41
N PHE A 128 -8.84 -4.41 6.61
CA PHE A 128 -9.46 -4.88 7.86
C PHE A 128 -8.59 -4.81 9.12
N PRO A 129 -7.25 -4.96 9.11
CA PRO A 129 -6.48 -4.79 10.34
C PRO A 129 -6.41 -3.32 10.81
N MET A 130 -7.01 -2.37 10.08
CA MET A 130 -7.07 -0.95 10.45
C MET A 130 -8.46 -0.52 10.96
N PHE A 131 -9.41 -1.46 11.12
CA PHE A 131 -10.71 -1.27 11.79
C PHE A 131 -10.93 -2.32 12.87
#